data_AF-A0A3D9ZV02-F1
#
_entry.id   AF-A0A3D9ZV02-F1
#
_cell.length_a   1.000
_cell.length_b   1.000
_cell.length_c   1.000
_cell.angle_alpha   90.00
_cell.angle_beta   90.00
_cell.angle_gamma   90.00
#
_symmetry.space_group_name_H-M   'P 1'
#
loop_
_entity.id
_entity.type
_entity.pdbx_description
1 polymer ?
#
loop_
_entity_poly.entity_id
_entity_poly.type
_entity_poly.pdbx_seq_one_letter_code
_entity_poly.pdbx_strand_id
1 'polypeptide(L)'
;MPVPEISVTGASRPQLFISTRAGPRYARPVTTAQEARAAEVDRRLSAAEHAAAERHAGLSETVRHSFARLRGGLERAHTRSDTVDEREWADYVTQLDRGLDEMHIELGRAAEHPDAGPEAAKVLTTHASKLELDGWRLQFTVLDADARARLAASEAELASYRAGDRPAADDLERSLDQLRAAAAPR
;
A
#
# COMPACT_ATOMS: atom_id res chain seq x y z
N MET A 1 -61.09 2.76 -81.26
CA MET A 1 -59.97 1.80 -81.31
C MET A 1 -59.36 1.69 -79.91
N PRO A 2 -58.91 0.50 -79.49
CA PRO A 2 -58.73 0.12 -78.09
C PRO A 2 -57.26 0.18 -77.58
N VAL A 3 -57.11 0.40 -76.25
CA VAL A 3 -56.00 0.09 -75.26
C VAL A 3 -54.52 0.47 -75.57
N PRO A 4 -53.58 0.58 -74.58
CA PRO A 4 -53.56 -0.04 -73.24
C PRO A 4 -53.13 0.80 -72.02
N GLU A 5 -53.52 0.25 -70.85
CA GLU A 5 -52.94 0.45 -69.53
C GLU A 5 -51.45 0.09 -69.48
N ILE A 6 -50.68 0.85 -68.68
CA ILE A 6 -49.42 0.38 -68.10
C ILE A 6 -49.43 0.75 -66.61
N SER A 7 -49.54 -0.27 -65.76
CA SER A 7 -49.13 -0.22 -64.36
C SER A 7 -47.61 -0.38 -64.29
N VAL A 8 -46.93 0.47 -63.53
CA VAL A 8 -45.58 0.19 -63.02
C VAL A 8 -45.53 0.45 -61.52
N THR A 9 -45.36 -0.65 -60.82
CA THR A 9 -45.08 -0.80 -59.40
C THR A 9 -43.61 -0.48 -59.13
N GLY A 10 -43.33 0.26 -58.05
CA GLY A 10 -42.08 0.15 -57.31
C GLY A 10 -41.10 1.31 -57.43
N ALA A 11 -40.87 2.01 -56.30
CA ALA A 11 -39.55 2.57 -55.96
C ALA A 11 -39.50 2.92 -54.46
N SER A 12 -38.82 2.06 -53.71
CA SER A 12 -37.90 2.36 -52.60
C SER A 12 -38.11 3.63 -51.78
N ARG A 13 -38.51 3.45 -50.52
CA ARG A 13 -38.14 4.34 -49.41
C ARG A 13 -36.98 3.69 -48.63
N PRO A 14 -35.76 4.25 -48.63
CA PRO A 14 -34.73 3.81 -47.69
C PRO A 14 -35.07 4.39 -46.30
N GLN A 15 -35.42 3.51 -45.35
CA GLN A 15 -35.42 3.87 -43.94
C GLN A 15 -33.96 3.90 -43.46
N LEU A 16 -33.43 5.10 -43.25
CA LEU A 16 -32.20 5.33 -42.51
C LEU A 16 -32.42 4.93 -41.04
N PHE A 17 -32.12 3.67 -40.71
CA PHE A 17 -31.85 3.28 -39.33
C PHE A 17 -30.43 3.72 -38.99
N ILE A 18 -30.31 4.93 -38.44
CA ILE A 18 -29.09 5.35 -37.75
C ILE A 18 -29.03 4.54 -36.46
N SER A 19 -28.39 3.38 -36.54
CA SER A 19 -28.04 2.55 -35.38
C SER A 19 -26.86 3.21 -34.67
N THR A 20 -27.12 4.26 -33.88
CA THR A 20 -26.14 4.76 -32.90
C THR A 20 -26.36 4.02 -31.59
N ARG A 21 -25.88 2.78 -31.51
CA ARG A 21 -25.56 2.20 -30.20
C ARG A 21 -24.35 2.94 -29.67
N ALA A 22 -24.60 4.01 -28.92
CA ALA A 22 -23.66 4.54 -27.95
C ALA A 22 -23.35 3.40 -26.97
N GLY A 23 -22.28 2.64 -27.25
CA GLY A 23 -21.72 1.75 -26.26
C GLY A 23 -21.34 2.59 -25.04
N PRO A 24 -21.56 2.08 -23.80
CA PRO A 24 -21.05 2.77 -22.63
C PRO A 24 -19.54 2.91 -22.82
N ARG A 25 -19.09 4.16 -22.95
CA ARG A 25 -17.69 4.49 -22.78
C ARG A 25 -17.38 4.06 -21.35
N TYR A 26 -16.78 2.88 -21.20
CA TYR A 26 -16.09 2.51 -19.98
C TYR A 26 -15.01 3.57 -19.81
N ALA A 27 -15.33 4.65 -19.10
CA ALA A 27 -14.34 5.56 -18.58
C ALA A 27 -13.43 4.69 -17.72
N ARG A 28 -12.27 4.31 -18.26
CA ARG A 28 -11.20 3.75 -17.45
C ARG A 28 -11.03 4.72 -16.28
N PRO A 29 -11.14 4.28 -15.02
CA PRO A 29 -10.77 5.16 -13.92
C PRO A 29 -9.33 5.57 -14.17
N VAL A 30 -9.10 6.88 -14.32
CA VAL A 30 -7.75 7.43 -14.34
C VAL A 30 -7.29 7.32 -12.90
N THR A 31 -6.72 6.17 -12.53
CA THR A 31 -6.10 6.02 -11.22
C THR A 31 -4.96 7.01 -11.16
N THR A 32 -4.93 7.83 -10.11
CA THR A 32 -3.83 8.77 -9.92
C THR A 32 -2.52 8.01 -9.72
N ALA A 33 -1.37 8.65 -9.98
CA ALA A 33 -0.07 8.03 -9.70
C ALA A 33 0.05 7.60 -8.23
N GLN A 34 -0.49 8.41 -7.32
CA GLN A 34 -0.60 8.10 -5.89
C GLN A 34 -1.40 6.81 -5.63
N GLU A 35 -2.60 6.68 -6.20
CA GLU A 35 -3.44 5.48 -6.03
C GLU A 35 -2.76 4.23 -6.58
N ALA A 36 -2.09 4.35 -7.73
CA ALA A 36 -1.35 3.25 -8.32
C ALA A 36 -0.17 2.79 -7.43
N ARG A 37 0.57 3.75 -6.87
CA ARG A 37 1.69 3.54 -5.95
C ARG A 37 1.24 2.91 -4.62
N ALA A 38 0.17 3.44 -4.01
CA ALA A 38 -0.42 2.87 -2.80
C ALA A 38 -0.92 1.42 -3.03
N ALA A 39 -1.61 1.16 -4.15
CA ALA A 39 -2.05 -0.19 -4.51
C ALA A 39 -0.88 -1.14 -4.82
N GLU A 40 0.26 -0.62 -5.29
CA GLU A 40 1.49 -1.38 -5.48
C GLU A 40 2.04 -1.92 -4.16
N VAL A 41 2.09 -1.06 -3.15
CA VAL A 41 2.58 -1.40 -1.81
C VAL A 41 1.61 -2.35 -1.12
N ASP A 42 0.30 -2.06 -1.17
CA ASP A 42 -0.71 -2.91 -0.54
C ASP A 42 -0.69 -4.35 -1.07
N ARG A 43 -0.51 -4.52 -2.39
CA ARG A 43 -0.36 -5.87 -3.00
C ARG A 43 0.86 -6.61 -2.46
N ARG A 44 2.00 -5.94 -2.29
CA ARG A 44 3.22 -6.55 -1.72
C ARG A 44 3.03 -6.94 -0.27
N LEU A 45 2.47 -6.03 0.53
CA LEU A 45 2.18 -6.30 1.95
C LEU A 45 1.21 -7.46 2.10
N SER A 46 0.16 -7.52 1.28
CA SER A 46 -0.83 -8.61 1.31
C SER A 46 -0.23 -9.95 0.88
N ALA A 47 0.63 -9.97 -0.13
CA ALA A 47 1.34 -11.18 -0.53
C ALA A 47 2.28 -11.69 0.59
N ALA A 48 3.04 -10.78 1.20
CA ALA A 48 3.95 -11.10 2.30
C ALA A 48 3.22 -11.56 3.57
N GLU A 49 2.13 -10.87 3.95
CA GLU A 49 1.27 -11.27 5.08
C GLU A 49 0.72 -12.69 4.87
N HIS A 50 0.18 -12.96 3.68
CA HIS A 50 -0.38 -14.26 3.36
C HIS A 50 0.67 -15.36 3.46
N ALA A 51 1.83 -15.17 2.80
CA ALA A 51 2.92 -16.13 2.83
C ALA A 51 3.48 -16.37 4.26
N ALA A 52 3.55 -15.32 5.09
CA ALA A 52 3.98 -15.43 6.48
C ALA A 52 2.94 -16.16 7.33
N ALA A 53 1.65 -15.83 7.20
CA ALA A 53 0.57 -16.44 7.96
C ALA A 53 0.35 -17.92 7.59
N GLU A 54 0.54 -18.30 6.33
CA GLU A 54 0.50 -19.70 5.88
C GLU A 54 1.66 -20.51 6.46
N ARG A 55 2.89 -19.98 6.40
CA ARG A 55 4.08 -20.67 6.89
C ARG A 55 4.13 -20.76 8.42
N HIS A 56 3.56 -19.79 9.11
CA HIS A 56 3.53 -19.71 10.57
C HIS A 56 2.08 -19.69 11.09
N ALA A 57 1.30 -20.74 10.80
CA ALA A 57 -0.13 -20.80 11.12
C ALA A 57 -0.44 -20.50 12.60
N GLY A 58 0.40 -20.95 13.54
CA GLY A 58 0.27 -20.69 14.98
C GLY A 58 0.50 -19.22 15.40
N LEU A 59 1.07 -18.40 14.52
CA LEU A 59 1.32 -16.97 14.72
C LEU A 59 0.46 -16.09 13.79
N SER A 60 -0.48 -16.70 13.05
CA SER A 60 -1.22 -16.03 11.97
C SER A 60 -1.97 -14.77 12.41
N GLU A 61 -2.54 -14.76 13.61
CA GLU A 61 -3.21 -13.57 14.17
C GLU A 61 -2.21 -12.43 14.46
N THR A 62 -1.08 -12.75 15.09
CA THR A 62 0.00 -11.79 15.37
C THR A 62 0.59 -11.20 14.09
N VAL A 63 0.79 -12.03 13.07
CA VAL A 63 1.23 -11.60 11.73
C VAL A 63 0.21 -10.64 11.13
N ARG A 64 -1.07 -11.03 11.05
CA ARG A 64 -2.13 -10.20 10.47
C ARG A 64 -2.27 -8.87 11.20
N HIS A 65 -2.23 -8.88 12.52
CA HIS A 65 -2.30 -7.66 13.32
C HIS A 65 -1.14 -6.70 12.99
N SER A 66 0.08 -7.24 12.92
CA SER A 66 1.28 -6.44 12.61
C SER A 66 1.23 -5.86 11.20
N PHE A 67 0.80 -6.64 10.21
CA PHE A 67 0.65 -6.18 8.83
C PHE A 67 -0.49 -5.17 8.67
N ALA A 68 -1.62 -5.34 9.37
CA ALA A 68 -2.70 -4.34 9.39
C ALA A 68 -2.21 -2.99 9.93
N ARG A 69 -1.40 -3.01 10.99
CA ARG A 69 -0.77 -1.79 11.53
C ARG A 69 0.17 -1.14 10.51
N LEU A 70 1.05 -1.94 9.90
CA LEU A 70 1.98 -1.47 8.87
C LEU A 70 1.26 -0.84 7.68
N ARG A 71 0.20 -1.47 7.18
CA ARG A 71 -0.64 -0.91 6.10
C ARG A 71 -1.21 0.45 6.48
N GLY A 72 -1.81 0.57 7.66
CA GLY A 72 -2.38 1.84 8.11
C GLY A 72 -1.33 2.96 8.26
N GLY A 73 -0.10 2.62 8.67
CA GLY A 73 1.03 3.54 8.69
C GLY A 73 1.45 3.99 7.28
N LEU A 74 1.66 3.03 6.38
CA LEU A 74 2.12 3.29 5.01
C LEU A 74 1.09 3.99 4.14
N GLU A 75 -0.21 3.70 4.29
CA GLU A 75 -1.28 4.43 3.62
C GLU A 75 -1.21 5.94 3.90
N ARG A 76 -0.99 6.30 5.17
CA ARG A 76 -0.82 7.71 5.57
C ARG A 76 0.49 8.30 5.02
N ALA A 77 1.59 7.56 5.09
CA ALA A 77 2.87 8.01 4.53
C ALA A 77 2.79 8.26 3.02
N HIS A 78 2.02 7.45 2.29
CA HIS A 78 1.88 7.53 0.82
C HIS A 78 0.83 8.53 0.34
N THR A 79 0.18 9.25 1.24
CA THR A 79 -0.84 10.27 0.90
C THR A 79 -0.30 11.40 0.01
N ARG A 80 1.03 11.63 -0.01
CA ARG A 80 1.70 12.59 -0.89
C ARG A 80 2.75 11.93 -1.79
N SER A 81 2.55 10.66 -2.11
CA SER A 81 3.53 9.91 -2.92
C SER A 81 3.60 10.40 -4.35
N ASP A 82 2.61 11.13 -4.87
CA ASP A 82 2.62 11.75 -6.20
C ASP A 82 3.70 12.83 -6.38
N THR A 83 4.17 13.44 -5.29
CA THR A 83 5.23 14.46 -5.34
C THR A 83 6.64 13.88 -5.33
N VAL A 84 6.77 12.57 -5.14
CA VAL A 84 8.04 11.84 -5.08
C VAL A 84 8.46 11.45 -6.49
N ASP A 85 9.74 11.62 -6.83
CA ASP A 85 10.22 11.23 -8.15
C ASP A 85 10.23 9.70 -8.34
N GLU A 86 10.23 9.26 -9.59
CA GLU A 86 10.12 7.83 -9.92
C GLU A 86 11.32 7.02 -9.43
N ARG A 87 12.51 7.62 -9.35
CA ARG A 87 13.72 6.93 -8.89
C ARG A 87 13.65 6.72 -7.38
N GLU A 88 13.32 7.76 -6.62
CA GLU A 88 13.11 7.66 -5.17
C GLU A 88 12.02 6.64 -4.82
N TRP A 89 10.92 6.61 -5.59
CA TRP A 89 9.87 5.61 -5.44
C TRP A 89 10.40 4.19 -5.69
N ALA A 90 11.12 3.96 -6.80
CA ALA A 90 11.67 2.66 -7.13
C ALA A 90 12.70 2.16 -6.10
N ASP A 91 13.55 3.07 -5.61
CA ASP A 91 14.51 2.79 -4.54
C ASP A 91 13.78 2.40 -3.25
N TYR A 92 12.73 3.14 -2.86
CA TYR A 92 11.88 2.79 -1.72
C TYR A 92 11.23 1.42 -1.86
N VAL A 93 10.63 1.10 -3.02
CA VAL A 93 9.99 -0.19 -3.27
C VAL A 93 11.00 -1.34 -3.16
N THR A 94 12.21 -1.15 -3.69
CA THR A 94 13.29 -2.15 -3.57
C THR A 94 13.66 -2.40 -2.10
N GLN A 95 13.73 -1.34 -1.29
CA GLN A 95 14.03 -1.48 0.14
C GLN A 95 12.86 -2.09 0.92
N LEU A 96 11.62 -1.82 0.52
CA LEU A 96 10.43 -2.47 1.08
C LEU A 96 10.48 -3.98 0.84
N ASP A 97 10.70 -4.42 -0.40
CA ASP A 97 10.78 -5.84 -0.76
C ASP A 97 11.89 -6.54 0.06
N ARG A 98 13.08 -5.93 0.10
CA ARG A 98 14.19 -6.43 0.93
C ARG A 98 13.81 -6.52 2.42
N GLY A 99 13.17 -5.50 2.97
CA GLY A 99 12.80 -5.48 4.38
C GLY A 99 11.70 -6.49 4.72
N LEU A 100 10.80 -6.80 3.79
CA LEU A 100 9.81 -7.87 3.91
C LEU A 100 10.49 -9.25 3.90
N ASP A 101 11.48 -9.47 3.02
CA ASP A 101 12.27 -10.70 3.00
C ASP A 101 13.08 -10.89 4.29
N GLU A 102 13.73 -9.82 4.77
CA GLU A 102 14.45 -9.84 6.06
C GLU A 102 13.50 -10.19 7.21
N MET A 103 12.31 -9.55 7.26
CA MET A 103 11.30 -9.85 8.28
C MET A 103 10.84 -11.31 8.21
N HIS A 104 10.68 -11.84 6.99
CA HIS A 104 10.28 -13.23 6.80
C HIS A 104 11.32 -14.22 7.36
N ILE A 105 12.60 -13.97 7.08
CA ILE A 105 13.71 -14.80 7.56
C ILE A 105 13.77 -14.77 9.09
N GLU A 106 13.73 -13.59 9.70
CA GLU A 106 13.80 -13.47 11.17
C GLU A 106 12.56 -14.03 11.87
N LEU A 107 11.37 -13.91 11.26
CA LEU A 107 10.15 -14.54 11.78
C LEU A 107 10.28 -16.08 11.77
N GLY A 108 10.90 -16.64 10.72
CA GLY A 108 11.24 -18.06 10.66
C GLY A 108 12.09 -18.51 11.83
N ARG A 109 13.16 -17.75 12.13
CA ARG A 109 14.03 -18.02 13.29
C ARG A 109 13.29 -17.88 14.61
N ALA A 110 12.49 -16.83 14.78
CA ALA A 110 11.71 -16.61 15.99
C ALA A 110 10.70 -17.74 16.24
N ALA A 111 10.10 -18.29 15.20
CA ALA A 111 9.15 -19.39 15.30
C ALA A 111 9.78 -20.73 15.78
N GLU A 112 11.10 -20.87 15.71
CA GLU A 112 11.83 -22.06 16.20
C GLU A 112 12.13 -21.98 17.71
N HIS A 113 11.92 -20.83 18.35
CA HIS A 113 12.18 -20.66 19.78
C HIS A 113 11.07 -21.27 20.66
N PRO A 114 11.40 -21.76 21.87
CA PRO A 114 10.41 -22.20 22.86
C PRO A 114 9.39 -21.09 23.22
N ASP A 115 9.83 -19.84 23.18
CA ASP A 115 9.02 -18.63 23.40
C ASP A 115 8.67 -17.93 22.07
N ALA A 116 8.28 -18.71 21.06
CA ALA A 116 8.04 -18.22 19.70
C ALA A 116 7.07 -17.03 19.62
N GLY A 117 6.06 -16.95 20.49
CA GLY A 117 5.08 -15.85 20.50
C GLY A 117 5.72 -14.48 20.78
N PRO A 118 6.32 -14.28 21.97
CA PRO A 118 7.01 -13.03 22.30
C PRO A 118 8.14 -12.65 21.33
N GLU A 119 8.97 -13.61 20.91
CA GLU A 119 10.06 -13.32 19.96
C GLU A 119 9.53 -12.92 18.58
N ALA A 120 8.52 -13.62 18.06
CA ALA A 120 7.87 -13.25 16.80
C ALA A 120 7.24 -11.85 16.88
N ALA A 121 6.59 -11.51 18.00
CA ALA A 121 6.02 -10.18 18.21
C ALA A 121 7.10 -9.09 18.21
N LYS A 122 8.27 -9.36 18.80
CA LYS A 122 9.42 -8.43 18.78
C LYS A 122 9.97 -8.25 17.37
N VAL A 123 10.16 -9.34 16.62
CA VAL A 123 10.60 -9.28 15.22
C VAL A 123 9.62 -8.47 14.38
N LEU A 124 8.33 -8.80 14.44
CA LEU A 124 7.28 -8.10 13.70
C LEU A 124 7.23 -6.62 14.05
N THR A 125 7.27 -6.27 15.33
CA THR A 125 7.31 -4.86 15.78
C THR A 125 8.53 -4.13 15.21
N THR A 126 9.70 -4.76 15.27
CA THR A 126 10.96 -4.15 14.85
C THR A 126 11.00 -3.89 13.34
N HIS A 127 10.58 -4.87 12.54
CA HIS A 127 10.62 -4.79 11.08
C HIS A 127 9.48 -3.93 10.54
N ALA A 128 8.26 -4.09 11.05
CA ALA A 128 7.12 -3.26 10.64
C ALA A 128 7.38 -1.77 10.94
N SER A 129 7.90 -1.44 12.13
CA SER A 129 8.23 -0.05 12.47
C SER A 129 9.31 0.53 11.55
N LYS A 130 10.33 -0.26 11.18
CA LYS A 130 11.36 0.17 10.22
C LYS A 130 10.76 0.50 8.86
N LEU A 131 9.96 -0.43 8.33
CA LEU A 131 9.33 -0.28 7.01
C LEU A 131 8.38 0.93 6.99
N GLU A 132 7.63 1.14 8.07
CA GLU A 132 6.79 2.32 8.22
C GLU A 132 7.63 3.61 8.22
N LEU A 133 8.71 3.68 9.00
CA LEU A 133 9.62 4.84 9.03
C LEU A 133 10.27 5.09 7.67
N ASP A 134 10.62 4.05 6.91
CA ASP A 134 11.14 4.17 5.54
C ASP A 134 10.10 4.77 4.59
N GLY A 135 8.82 4.38 4.72
CA GLY A 135 7.72 5.02 3.99
C GLY A 135 7.56 6.49 4.35
N TRP A 136 7.70 6.83 5.63
CA TRP A 136 7.66 8.22 6.09
C TRP A 136 8.86 9.04 5.59
N ARG A 137 10.07 8.48 5.57
CA ARG A 137 11.27 9.15 5.02
C ARG A 137 11.06 9.61 3.58
N LEU A 138 10.38 8.79 2.79
CA LEU A 138 10.02 9.13 1.41
C LEU A 138 9.13 10.37 1.33
N GLN A 139 8.25 10.58 2.31
CA GLN A 139 7.40 11.76 2.38
C GLN A 139 8.15 13.00 2.94
N PHE A 140 9.10 12.79 3.85
CA PHE A 140 9.75 13.86 4.61
C PHE A 140 10.80 14.66 3.82
N THR A 141 11.19 14.25 2.61
CA THR A 141 11.95 15.11 1.66
C THR A 141 11.19 16.40 1.33
N VAL A 142 9.86 16.43 1.52
CA VAL A 142 8.96 17.55 1.19
C VAL A 142 8.44 18.30 2.43
N LEU A 143 8.73 17.83 3.65
CA LEU A 143 8.07 18.29 4.88
C LEU A 143 8.91 19.22 5.76
N ASP A 144 8.22 19.93 6.67
CA ASP A 144 8.83 20.93 7.56
C ASP A 144 9.82 20.34 8.58
N ALA A 145 10.56 21.23 9.25
CA ALA A 145 11.62 20.83 10.18
C ALA A 145 11.09 20.03 11.40
N ASP A 146 9.86 20.29 11.85
CA ASP A 146 9.27 19.60 12.98
C ASP A 146 8.93 18.15 12.62
N ALA A 147 8.43 17.95 11.41
CA ALA A 147 8.15 16.64 10.84
C ALA A 147 9.42 15.77 10.77
N ARG A 148 10.54 16.34 10.31
CA ARG A 148 11.84 15.66 10.29
C ARG A 148 12.36 15.35 11.70
N ALA A 149 12.17 16.24 12.66
CA ALA A 149 12.56 16.01 14.05
C ALA A 149 11.78 14.85 14.70
N ARG A 150 10.47 14.74 14.43
CA ARG A 150 9.63 13.63 14.91
C ARG A 150 10.00 12.29 14.30
N LEU A 151 10.35 12.27 13.01
CA LEU A 151 10.87 11.07 12.36
C LEU A 151 12.17 10.61 13.03
N ALA A 152 13.13 11.53 13.20
CA ALA A 152 14.41 11.22 13.85
C ALA A 152 14.23 10.71 15.29
N ALA A 153 13.28 11.28 16.04
CA ALA A 153 12.93 10.78 17.37
C ALA A 153 12.41 9.33 17.30
N SER A 154 11.47 9.04 16.39
CA SER A 154 10.92 7.69 16.22
C SER A 154 11.96 6.67 15.77
N GLU A 155 12.93 7.09 14.97
CA GLU A 155 14.07 6.26 14.58
C GLU A 155 15.00 5.95 15.77
N ALA A 156 15.23 6.92 16.65
CA ALA A 156 15.99 6.72 17.88
C ALA A 156 15.26 5.79 18.86
N GLU A 157 13.94 5.89 18.95
CA GLU A 157 13.12 4.96 19.76
C GLU A 157 13.18 3.53 19.21
N LEU A 158 13.12 3.36 17.88
CA LEU A 158 13.29 2.04 17.26
C LEU A 158 14.70 1.48 17.51
N ALA A 159 15.74 2.31 17.46
CA ALA A 159 17.09 1.90 17.77
C ALA A 159 17.25 1.44 19.23
N SER A 160 16.65 2.18 20.18
CA SER A 160 16.65 1.83 21.61
C SER A 160 15.90 0.51 21.84
N TYR A 161 14.70 0.37 21.28
CA TYR A 161 13.92 -0.88 21.34
C TYR A 161 14.70 -2.10 20.82
N ARG A 162 15.45 -1.93 19.71
CA ARG A 162 16.32 -2.99 19.16
C ARG A 162 17.47 -3.35 20.08
N ALA A 163 18.08 -2.37 20.72
CA ALA A 163 19.17 -2.58 21.66
C ALA A 163 18.70 -3.27 22.96
N GLY A 164 17.39 -3.29 23.22
CA GLY A 164 16.83 -3.77 24.49
C GLY A 164 16.98 -2.75 25.61
N ASP A 165 17.48 -1.56 25.29
CA ASP A 165 17.42 -0.40 26.16
C ASP A 165 15.99 0.10 26.13
N ARG A 166 15.40 0.35 27.30
CA ARG A 166 14.07 0.98 27.37
C ARG A 166 14.01 2.16 26.39
N PRO A 167 12.97 2.18 25.56
CA PRO A 167 11.61 1.92 26.02
C PRO A 167 10.98 0.56 25.69
N ALA A 168 9.80 0.30 26.28
CA ALA A 168 8.95 -0.82 25.93
C ALA A 168 8.31 -0.61 24.54
N ALA A 169 7.79 -1.67 23.92
CA ALA A 169 7.11 -1.60 22.62
C ALA A 169 6.02 -0.50 22.56
N ASP A 170 5.39 -0.21 23.71
CA ASP A 170 4.37 0.83 23.86
C ASP A 170 4.88 2.25 23.61
N ASP A 171 6.14 2.58 23.97
CA ASP A 171 6.64 3.93 23.75
C ASP A 171 7.09 4.14 22.30
N LEU A 172 7.63 3.09 21.67
CA LEU A 172 7.84 3.09 20.21
C LEU A 172 6.52 3.28 19.48
N GLU A 173 5.46 2.57 19.88
CA GLU A 173 4.15 2.74 19.27
C GLU A 173 3.60 4.16 19.48
N ARG A 174 3.74 4.70 20.69
CA ARG A 174 3.34 6.08 20.97
C ARG A 174 4.09 7.09 20.10
N SER A 175 5.38 6.86 19.84
CA SER A 175 6.17 7.70 18.94
C SER A 175 5.67 7.62 17.50
N LEU A 176 5.36 6.42 17.00
CA LEU A 176 4.78 6.23 15.67
C LEU A 176 3.39 6.87 15.55
N ASP A 177 2.56 6.76 16.59
CA ASP A 177 1.25 7.44 16.64
C ASP A 177 1.38 8.96 16.56
N GLN A 178 2.35 9.54 17.27
CA GLN A 178 2.63 10.97 17.15
C GLN A 178 3.10 11.35 15.74
N LEU A 179 3.92 10.51 15.10
CA LEU A 179 4.35 10.72 13.72
C LEU A 179 3.16 10.69 12.76
N ARG A 180 2.29 9.67 12.87
CA ARG A 180 1.08 9.51 12.07
C ARG A 180 0.11 10.68 12.24
N ALA A 181 -0.09 11.14 13.48
CA ALA A 181 -0.99 12.26 13.79
C ALA A 181 -0.48 13.59 13.21
N ALA A 182 0.83 13.81 13.20
CA ALA A 182 1.42 15.03 12.65
C ALA A 182 1.26 15.15 11.12
N ALA A 183 1.09 14.02 10.43
CA ALA A 183 0.93 13.98 8.98
C ALA A 183 -0.53 14.12 8.50
N ALA A 184 -1.51 14.07 9.42
CA ALA A 184 -2.90 14.27 9.06
C ALA A 184 -3.13 15.69 8.50
N PRO A 185 -3.87 15.84 7.39
CA PRO A 185 -4.20 17.17 6.85
C PRO A 185 -4.98 17.97 7.90
N ARG A 186 -4.55 19.22 8.13
CA ARG A 186 -5.27 20.21 8.94
C ARG A 186 -6.47 20.78 8.20
#